data_AF-W6K1P9-F1
#
_entry.id   AF-W6K1P9-F1
#
_cell.length_a   1.000
_cell.length_b   1.000
_cell.length_c   1.000
_cell.angle_alpha   90.00
_cell.angle_beta   90.00
_cell.angle_gamma   90.00
#
_symmetry.space_group_name_H-M   'P 1'
#
loop_
_entity.id
_entity.type
_entity.pdbx_description
1 polymer ?
#
loop_
_entity_poly.entity_id
_entity_poly.type
_entity_poly.pdbx_seq_one_letter_code
_entity_poly.pdbx_strand_id
1 'polypeptide(L)'
;MQDREAIVAMVADAAELVSLRLTPPELAASPVVFRRPDGTSVFRPKSSTVFTSESQLAAEDRLLERAANLAGPTVALATVEKITRRPDADGRMLGDDQADALIRIAVSGRMLDLLVGPAGAGKTTAMNALRRAWEAEHGTG
;
A
#
# COMPACT_ATOMS: atom_id res chain seq x y z
N MET A 1 4.18 35.62 18.08
CA MET A 1 4.62 34.20 18.18
C MET A 1 3.53 33.37 18.85
N GLN A 2 2.96 33.83 19.98
CA GLN A 2 1.81 33.20 20.66
C GLN A 2 0.58 32.98 19.77
N ASP A 3 0.19 33.94 18.92
CA ASP A 3 -1.00 33.78 18.05
C ASP A 3 -0.88 32.62 17.06
N ARG A 4 0.32 32.39 16.51
CA ARG A 4 0.58 31.27 15.60
C ARG A 4 0.44 29.93 16.31
N GLU A 5 0.98 29.82 17.52
CA GLU A 5 0.90 28.59 18.31
C GLU A 5 -0.54 28.29 18.71
N ALA A 6 -1.33 29.31 19.07
CA ALA A 6 -2.75 29.17 19.37
C ALA A 6 -3.54 28.67 18.15
N ILE A 7 -3.30 29.24 16.96
CA ILE A 7 -3.98 28.80 15.73
C ILE A 7 -3.59 27.35 15.37
N VAL A 8 -2.31 27.00 15.48
CA VAL A 8 -1.85 25.62 15.21
C VAL A 8 -2.51 24.63 16.17
N ALA A 9 -2.60 24.98 17.46
CA ALA A 9 -3.29 24.14 18.46
C ALA A 9 -4.78 23.96 18.11
N MET A 10 -5.48 25.05 17.78
CA MET A 10 -6.89 24.98 17.38
C MET A 10 -7.14 24.08 16.17
N VAL A 11 -6.27 24.15 15.14
CA VAL A 11 -6.38 23.31 13.95
C VAL A 11 -6.07 21.85 14.28
N ALA A 12 -5.06 21.59 15.12
CA ALA A 12 -4.71 20.25 15.56
C ALA A 12 -5.86 19.62 16.37
N ASP A 13 -6.42 20.33 17.34
CA ASP A 13 -7.55 19.86 18.15
C ASP A 13 -8.77 19.54 17.27
N ALA A 14 -9.09 20.42 16.32
CA ALA A 14 -10.18 20.20 15.38
C ALA A 14 -9.94 18.95 14.49
N ALA A 15 -8.69 18.73 14.05
CA ALA A 15 -8.32 17.55 13.28
C ALA A 15 -8.38 16.27 14.12
N GLU A 16 -7.93 16.30 15.37
CA GLU A 16 -8.00 15.15 16.29
C GLU A 16 -9.46 14.76 16.59
N LEU A 17 -10.36 15.73 16.76
CA LEU A 17 -11.78 15.49 17.04
C LEU A 17 -12.51 14.72 15.94
N VAL A 18 -12.06 14.83 14.69
CA VAL A 18 -12.64 14.11 13.54
C VAL A 18 -11.79 12.93 13.08
N SER A 19 -10.73 12.60 13.83
CA SER A 19 -9.82 11.50 13.52
C SER A 19 -10.02 10.31 14.45
N LEU A 20 -9.70 9.13 13.93
CA LEU A 20 -9.62 7.90 14.72
C LEU A 20 -8.19 7.69 15.21
N ARG A 21 -8.04 7.51 16.52
CA ARG A 21 -6.75 7.21 17.13
C ARG A 21 -6.39 5.73 16.94
N LEU A 22 -5.32 5.45 16.20
CA LEU A 22 -4.80 4.09 15.99
C LEU A 22 -3.85 3.64 17.10
N THR A 23 -3.08 4.57 17.68
CA THR A 23 -2.17 4.24 18.78
C THR A 23 -2.98 4.05 20.06
N PRO A 24 -2.95 2.87 20.72
CA PRO A 24 -3.69 2.65 21.95
C PRO A 24 -3.38 3.70 23.03
N PRO A 25 -4.36 4.08 23.87
CA PRO A 25 -4.11 4.98 24.99
C PRO A 25 -3.12 4.36 25.99
N GLU A 26 -2.59 5.18 26.89
CA GLU A 26 -1.78 4.67 28.01
C GLU A 26 -2.73 3.94 28.97
N LEU A 27 -2.65 2.61 29.00
CA LEU A 27 -3.54 1.76 29.81
C LEU A 27 -3.07 1.63 31.26
N ALA A 28 -1.78 1.85 31.52
CA ALA A 28 -1.17 1.76 32.84
C ALA A 28 -0.52 3.10 33.18
N ALA A 29 -0.78 3.60 34.39
CA ALA A 29 -0.26 4.89 34.80
C ALA A 29 1.25 4.82 35.07
N SER A 30 2.03 5.65 34.39
CA SER A 30 3.46 5.81 34.70
C SER A 30 3.65 6.39 36.12
N PRO A 31 4.65 5.97 36.91
CA PRO A 31 4.99 6.62 38.18
C PRO A 31 5.27 8.12 37.99
N VAL A 32 4.98 8.95 38.98
CA VAL A 32 5.08 10.43 38.89
C VAL A 32 6.47 10.89 38.44
N VAL A 33 7.54 10.22 38.90
CA VAL A 33 8.93 10.50 38.49
C VAL A 33 9.20 10.29 36.99
N PHE A 34 8.36 9.49 36.32
CA PHE A 34 8.42 9.20 34.89
C PHE A 34 7.29 9.88 34.10
N ARG A 35 6.63 10.90 34.66
CA ARG A 35 5.67 11.73 33.95
C ARG A 35 6.30 13.06 33.55
N ARG A 36 5.91 13.54 32.38
CA ARG A 36 6.16 14.91 31.93
C ARG A 36 5.24 15.90 32.66
N PRO A 37 5.49 17.22 32.54
CA PRO A 37 4.60 18.25 33.11
C PRO A 37 3.15 18.19 32.60
N ASP A 38 2.94 17.69 31.38
CA ASP A 38 1.61 17.47 30.78
C ASP A 38 0.93 16.16 31.24
N GLY A 39 1.58 15.42 32.15
CA GLY A 39 1.09 14.15 32.69
C GLY A 39 1.42 12.91 31.85
N THR A 40 1.97 13.07 30.64
CA THR A 40 2.29 11.96 29.74
C THR A 40 3.55 11.20 30.18
N SER A 41 3.62 9.90 29.90
CA SER A 41 4.81 9.09 30.18
C SER A 41 6.05 9.52 29.40
N VAL A 42 7.19 9.70 30.07
CA VAL A 42 8.48 9.96 29.41
C VAL A 42 8.90 8.85 28.44
N PHE A 43 8.35 7.64 28.59
CA PHE A 43 8.63 6.47 27.75
C PHE A 43 7.85 6.44 26.43
N ARG A 44 6.88 7.34 26.22
CA ARG A 44 6.26 7.53 24.91
C ARG A 44 6.88 8.72 24.19
N PRO A 45 7.36 8.59 22.94
CA PRO A 45 7.85 9.74 22.19
C PRO A 45 6.76 10.82 22.07
N LYS A 46 7.16 12.09 22.12
CA LYS A 46 6.23 13.21 21.89
C LYS A 46 5.62 13.10 20.49
N SER A 47 4.34 13.42 20.36
CA SER A 47 3.60 13.39 19.08
C SER A 47 3.68 12.04 18.36
N SER A 48 3.75 10.93 19.11
CA SER A 48 3.77 9.57 18.57
C SER A 48 2.37 8.97 18.34
N THR A 49 1.31 9.69 18.70
CA THR A 49 -0.05 9.23 18.44
C THR A 49 -0.32 9.26 16.94
N VAL A 50 -0.59 8.09 16.37
CA VAL A 50 -1.00 7.94 14.98
C VAL A 50 -2.52 8.00 14.91
N PHE A 51 -3.01 8.76 13.94
CA PHE A 51 -4.42 8.94 13.65
C PHE A 51 -4.73 8.51 12.20
N THR A 52 -5.99 8.18 11.94
CA THR A 52 -6.55 7.90 10.61
C THR A 52 -7.97 8.46 10.51
N SER A 53 -8.66 8.23 9.39
CA SER A 53 -10.09 8.52 9.24
C SER A 53 -10.87 7.28 8.87
N GLU A 54 -12.17 7.26 9.19
CA GLU A 54 -13.08 6.18 8.77
C GLU A 54 -13.05 5.95 7.26
N SER A 55 -12.93 7.04 6.47
CA SER A 55 -12.84 6.93 5.02
C SER A 55 -11.58 6.24 4.53
N GLN A 56 -10.44 6.39 5.25
CA GLN A 56 -9.22 5.67 4.90
C GLN A 56 -9.35 4.19 5.22
N LEU A 57 -9.84 3.83 6.40
CA LEU A 57 -10.06 2.44 6.80
C LEU A 57 -11.06 1.74 5.85
N ALA A 58 -12.16 2.40 5.51
CA ALA A 58 -13.13 1.86 4.56
C ALA A 58 -12.52 1.66 3.15
N ALA A 59 -11.59 2.51 2.74
CA ALA A 59 -10.87 2.33 1.48
C ALA A 59 -9.90 1.14 1.55
N GLU A 60 -9.19 0.96 2.68
CA GLU A 60 -8.31 -0.18 2.93
C GLU A 60 -9.10 -1.50 2.95
N ASP A 61 -10.22 -1.56 3.66
CA ASP A 61 -11.11 -2.72 3.71
C ASP A 61 -11.55 -3.13 2.30
N ARG A 62 -11.98 -2.16 1.48
CA ARG A 62 -12.36 -2.43 0.08
C ARG A 62 -11.21 -3.00 -0.75
N LEU A 63 -9.97 -2.56 -0.52
CA LEU A 63 -8.80 -3.11 -1.22
C LEU A 63 -8.48 -4.53 -0.73
N LEU A 64 -8.56 -4.78 0.59
CA LEU A 64 -8.34 -6.08 1.18
C LEU A 64 -9.37 -7.11 0.70
N GLU A 65 -10.64 -6.74 0.66
CA GLU A 65 -11.71 -7.59 0.12
C GLU A 65 -11.44 -7.99 -1.33
N ARG A 66 -11.00 -7.04 -2.18
CA ARG A 66 -10.66 -7.33 -3.58
C ARG A 66 -9.40 -8.18 -3.70
N ALA A 67 -8.39 -7.96 -2.86
CA ALA A 67 -7.17 -8.77 -2.87
C ALA A 67 -7.41 -10.21 -2.40
N ALA A 68 -8.41 -10.42 -1.53
CA ALA A 68 -8.83 -11.73 -1.05
C ALA A 68 -9.76 -12.48 -2.03
N ASN A 69 -10.45 -11.75 -2.92
CA ASN A 69 -11.36 -12.33 -3.90
C ASN A 69 -10.59 -13.00 -5.05
N LEU A 70 -10.70 -14.33 -5.17
CA LEU A 70 -10.02 -15.17 -6.17
C LEU A 70 -10.87 -15.49 -7.42
N ALA A 71 -11.98 -14.80 -7.62
CA ALA A 71 -12.85 -14.97 -8.80
C ALA A 71 -12.44 -14.08 -9.99
N GLY A 72 -11.24 -13.50 -9.93
CA GLY A 72 -10.68 -12.70 -10.99
C GLY A 72 -10.27 -13.55 -12.19
N PRO A 73 -10.23 -12.93 -13.38
CA PRO A 73 -9.79 -13.60 -14.59
C PRO A 73 -8.29 -13.89 -14.57
N THR A 74 -7.89 -14.97 -15.24
CA THR A 74 -6.51 -15.45 -15.29
C THR A 74 -6.03 -15.54 -16.73
N VAL A 75 -4.72 -15.44 -16.93
CA VAL A 75 -4.06 -15.77 -18.21
C VAL A 75 -3.39 -17.13 -18.07
N ALA A 76 -3.49 -17.99 -19.09
CA ALA A 76 -2.86 -19.29 -19.08
C ALA A 76 -1.33 -19.18 -18.91
N LEU A 77 -0.76 -20.03 -18.05
CA LEU A 77 0.68 -20.02 -17.74
C LEU A 77 1.56 -20.05 -19.01
N ALA A 78 1.22 -20.92 -19.96
CA ALA A 78 1.94 -21.04 -21.23
C ALA A 78 1.95 -19.74 -22.06
N THR A 79 0.88 -18.94 -21.99
CA THR A 79 0.78 -17.63 -22.66
C THR A 79 1.76 -16.64 -22.03
N VAL A 80 1.80 -16.59 -20.69
CA VAL A 80 2.68 -15.70 -19.94
C VAL A 80 4.14 -16.06 -20.15
N GLU A 81 4.50 -17.34 -20.04
CA GLU A 81 5.87 -17.84 -20.27
C GLU A 81 6.37 -17.52 -21.68
N LYS A 82 5.49 -17.64 -22.70
CA LYS A 82 5.83 -17.28 -24.07
C LYS A 82 6.17 -15.80 -24.21
N ILE A 83 5.52 -14.93 -23.43
CA ILE A 83 5.68 -13.48 -23.52
C ILE A 83 6.86 -12.99 -22.70
N THR A 84 7.10 -13.56 -21.52
CA THR A 84 8.26 -13.21 -20.69
C THR A 84 9.58 -13.62 -21.33
N ARG A 85 9.58 -14.66 -22.17
CA ARG A 85 10.75 -15.12 -22.94
C ARG A 85 11.01 -14.37 -24.25
N ARG A 86 10.23 -13.33 -24.57
CA ARG A 86 10.39 -12.54 -25.81
C ARG A 86 10.81 -11.12 -25.50
N PRO A 87 11.69 -10.53 -26.32
CA PRO A 87 12.02 -9.12 -26.17
C PRO A 87 10.79 -8.23 -26.40
N ASP A 88 10.81 -7.04 -25.80
CA ASP A 88 9.89 -5.95 -26.15
C ASP A 88 10.22 -5.35 -27.53
N ALA A 89 9.45 -4.35 -27.95
CA ALA A 89 9.65 -3.67 -29.23
C ALA A 89 11.01 -2.97 -29.36
N ASP A 90 11.64 -2.64 -28.23
CA ASP A 90 12.96 -2.02 -28.15
C ASP A 90 14.09 -3.06 -27.94
N GLY A 91 13.79 -4.35 -28.03
CA GLY A 91 14.75 -5.44 -27.87
C GLY A 91 15.10 -5.80 -26.42
N ARG A 92 14.40 -5.26 -25.43
CA ARG A 92 14.70 -5.50 -24.01
C ARG A 92 14.06 -6.79 -23.51
N MET A 93 14.81 -7.55 -22.72
CA MET A 93 14.32 -8.73 -22.02
C MET A 93 13.86 -8.38 -20.61
N LEU A 94 12.86 -9.11 -20.10
CA LEU A 94 12.55 -9.06 -18.68
C LEU A 94 13.64 -9.78 -17.88
N GLY A 95 13.90 -9.26 -16.68
CA GLY A 95 14.66 -10.00 -15.67
C GLY A 95 13.88 -11.20 -15.14
N ASP A 96 14.58 -12.18 -14.58
CA ASP A 96 13.96 -13.39 -14.03
C ASP A 96 12.96 -13.06 -12.91
N ASP A 97 13.27 -12.07 -12.08
CA ASP A 97 12.41 -11.57 -11.00
C ASP A 97 11.10 -10.95 -11.55
N GLN A 98 11.20 -10.20 -12.64
CA GLN A 98 10.05 -9.61 -13.33
C GLN A 98 9.18 -10.70 -13.97
N ALA A 99 9.81 -11.69 -14.62
CA ALA A 99 9.10 -12.81 -15.24
C ALA A 99 8.33 -13.63 -14.19
N ASP A 100 8.98 -13.96 -13.07
CA ASP A 100 8.37 -14.68 -11.96
C ASP A 100 7.20 -13.90 -11.34
N ALA A 101 7.36 -12.59 -11.15
CA ALA A 101 6.29 -11.74 -10.63
C ALA A 101 5.09 -11.71 -11.59
N LEU A 102 5.33 -11.62 -12.89
CA LEU A 102 4.29 -11.64 -13.91
C LEU A 102 3.52 -12.96 -13.92
N ILE A 103 4.24 -14.09 -13.85
CA ILE A 103 3.61 -15.41 -13.79
C ILE A 103 2.68 -15.49 -12.58
N ARG A 104 3.16 -15.09 -11.40
CA ARG A 104 2.35 -15.12 -10.16
C ARG A 104 1.09 -14.29 -10.26
N ILE A 105 1.19 -13.07 -10.80
CA ILE A 105 0.05 -12.15 -10.97
C ILE A 105 -0.94 -12.70 -12.00
N ALA A 106 -0.44 -13.13 -13.15
CA ALA A 106 -1.28 -13.52 -14.27
C ALA A 106 -2.14 -14.77 -14.00
N VAL A 107 -1.66 -15.68 -13.14
CA VAL A 107 -2.37 -16.93 -12.79
C VAL A 107 -3.08 -16.86 -11.43
N SER A 108 -3.02 -15.73 -10.72
CA SER A 108 -3.43 -15.67 -9.31
C SER A 108 -4.94 -15.85 -9.10
N GLY A 109 -5.75 -15.40 -10.06
CA GLY A 109 -7.20 -15.24 -9.94
C GLY A 109 -7.61 -14.11 -8.98
N ARG A 110 -6.70 -13.34 -8.41
CA ARG A 110 -7.08 -12.22 -7.51
C ARG A 110 -7.74 -11.10 -8.31
N MET A 111 -8.80 -10.52 -7.77
CA MET A 111 -9.41 -9.30 -8.32
C MET A 111 -8.51 -8.07 -8.16
N LEU A 112 -7.51 -8.13 -7.27
CA LEU A 112 -6.49 -7.10 -7.09
C LEU A 112 -5.15 -7.76 -6.71
N ASP A 113 -4.11 -7.46 -7.50
CA ASP A 113 -2.73 -7.88 -7.25
C ASP A 113 -1.79 -6.69 -7.15
N LEU A 114 -0.59 -6.92 -6.59
CA LEU A 114 0.41 -5.88 -6.38
C LEU A 114 1.76 -6.28 -6.96
N LEU A 115 2.32 -5.42 -7.80
CA LEU A 115 3.69 -5.50 -8.28
C LEU A 115 4.56 -4.45 -7.59
N VAL A 116 5.35 -4.87 -6.59
CA VAL A 116 6.25 -3.99 -5.84
C VAL A 116 7.68 -4.17 -6.31
N GLY A 117 8.39 -3.06 -6.51
CA GLY A 117 9.82 -3.06 -6.80
C GLY A 117 10.39 -1.65 -6.60
N PRO A 118 11.70 -1.50 -6.34
CA PRO A 118 12.33 -0.21 -6.13
C PRO A 118 12.20 0.71 -7.36
N ALA A 119 12.53 1.98 -7.19
CA ALA A 119 12.64 2.90 -8.32
C ALA A 119 13.64 2.35 -9.35
N GLY A 120 13.30 2.41 -10.64
CA GLY A 120 14.14 1.88 -11.71
C GLY A 120 14.07 0.35 -11.94
N ALA A 121 13.34 -0.41 -11.12
CA ALA A 121 13.24 -1.89 -11.25
C ALA A 121 12.46 -2.39 -12.49
N GLY A 122 12.14 -1.53 -13.46
CA GLY A 122 11.47 -1.93 -14.70
C GLY A 122 9.99 -2.35 -14.55
N LYS A 123 9.29 -1.92 -13.49
CA LYS A 123 7.86 -2.20 -13.29
C LYS A 123 6.99 -1.85 -14.51
N THR A 124 7.27 -0.75 -15.20
CA THR A 124 6.55 -0.35 -16.41
C THR A 124 6.76 -1.35 -17.56
N THR A 125 7.99 -1.84 -17.73
CA THR A 125 8.32 -2.89 -18.70
C THR A 125 7.58 -4.19 -18.38
N ALA A 126 7.58 -4.58 -17.11
CA ALA A 126 6.83 -5.71 -16.59
C ALA A 126 5.31 -5.56 -16.85
N MET A 127 4.73 -4.40 -16.55
CA MET A 127 3.30 -4.12 -16.81
C MET A 127 2.95 -4.17 -18.31
N ASN A 128 3.83 -3.67 -19.17
CA ASN A 128 3.63 -3.77 -20.63
C ASN A 128 3.64 -5.22 -21.11
N ALA A 129 4.50 -6.07 -20.55
CA ALA A 129 4.49 -7.49 -20.84
C ALA A 129 3.24 -8.20 -20.31
N LEU A 130 2.77 -7.86 -19.11
CA LEU A 130 1.52 -8.37 -18.56
C LEU A 130 0.32 -7.99 -19.44
N ARG A 131 0.25 -6.73 -19.91
CA ARG A 131 -0.79 -6.27 -20.85
C ARG A 131 -0.79 -7.11 -22.14
N ARG A 132 0.39 -7.35 -22.74
CA ARG A 132 0.49 -8.19 -23.95
C ARG A 132 -0.04 -9.62 -23.69
N ALA A 133 0.22 -10.17 -22.51
CA ALA A 133 -0.25 -11.51 -22.13
C ALA A 133 -1.76 -11.54 -21.95
N TRP A 134 -2.29 -10.49 -21.33
CA TRP A 134 -3.72 -10.27 -21.20
C TRP A 134 -4.42 -10.17 -22.56
N GLU A 135 -3.93 -9.30 -23.44
CA GLU A 135 -4.51 -9.04 -24.77
C GLU A 135 -4.47 -10.27 -25.67
N ALA A 136 -3.46 -11.13 -25.52
CA ALA A 136 -3.34 -12.37 -26.30
C ALA A 136 -4.46 -13.39 -25.99
N GLU A 137 -5.10 -13.30 -24.83
CA GLU A 137 -6.13 -14.25 -24.39
C GLU A 137 -7.53 -13.62 -24.33
N HIS A 138 -7.62 -12.37 -23.89
CA HIS A 138 -8.90 -11.69 -23.65
C HIS A 138 -9.26 -10.65 -24.72
N GLY A 139 -8.39 -10.44 -25.71
CA GLY A 139 -8.56 -9.41 -26.74
C GLY A 139 -8.04 -8.04 -26.32
N THR A 140 -8.06 -7.09 -27.25
CA THR A 140 -7.53 -5.73 -27.05
C THR A 140 -8.33 -4.96 -25.99
N GLY A 141 -7.62 -4.24 -25.11
CA GLY A 141 -8.20 -3.38 -24.08
C GLY A 141 -7.41 -2.08 -23.92
#